data_AF-A0A6G4ZYM1-F1
#
_entry.id   AF-A0A6G4ZYM1-F1
#
_cell.length_a   1.000
_cell.length_b   1.000
_cell.length_c   1.000
_cell.angle_alpha   90.00
_cell.angle_beta   90.00
_cell.angle_gamma   90.00
#
_symmetry.space_group_name_H-M   'P 1'
#
loop_
_entity.id
_entity.type
_entity.pdbx_description
1 polymer ?
#
loop_
_entity_poly.entity_id
_entity_poly.type
_entity_poly.pdbx_seq_one_letter_code
_entity_poly.pdbx_strand_id
1 'polypeptide(L)'
;TRTQAEELLKRVKYDGTFLVRPSEKEDNCFAISFRAENKLKHCRIKQEGRLFVIGTAQFESLVELVNYYEKHPLYRKVKLKYPVNEDIIRRIGTDTDDSPLHVGGPAGTYMDPDSFSGAFRATVKALYDYRAQREDELSFCKHAIITNVVRLEGGWWRGNYGGKRQHWFPANFVEVLETQDASDDGSGDAMPLGTLQKGSIDIAGCTVDILQSWPGRGREWVFRIVSPTQLMPIEIAAPSREEMQDWVLKIRETAQSANDMIQQRREMERSLRLAKELSNLIIYCRSVQFCPERIGNFTEMSSFPETKVEKWMSPQHCSFFLKYHRLQFSRVYPKGSRIDSSNYDPVHLWNCGCQMVALNSRHQTDQCNSTKAVLAEWRCGYVLRPDFMHDDGYDPYDRSTL
;
A
#
# COMPACT_ATOMS: atom_id res chain seq x y z
N THR A 1 23.24 -22.30 14.78
CA THR A 1 23.45 -21.44 15.97
C THR A 1 22.60 -20.18 15.93
N ARG A 2 22.52 -19.39 17.00
CA ARG A 2 21.85 -18.08 17.03
C ARG A 2 22.49 -17.14 16.01
N THR A 3 23.82 -17.04 16.02
CA THR A 3 24.58 -16.17 15.10
C THR A 3 24.34 -16.56 13.64
N GLN A 4 24.39 -17.85 13.30
CA GLN A 4 24.05 -18.34 11.95
C GLN A 4 22.61 -18.00 11.57
N ALA A 5 21.65 -18.17 12.49
CA ALA A 5 20.27 -17.81 12.22
C ALA A 5 20.10 -16.31 11.95
N GLU A 6 20.82 -15.46 12.67
CA GLU A 6 20.80 -14.02 12.43
C GLU A 6 21.43 -13.66 11.07
N GLU A 7 22.52 -14.32 10.67
CA GLU A 7 23.14 -14.14 9.34
C GLU A 7 22.19 -14.54 8.21
N LEU A 8 21.52 -15.67 8.35
CA LEU A 8 20.56 -16.16 7.36
C LEU A 8 19.35 -15.21 7.24
N LEU A 9 18.80 -14.77 8.38
CA LEU A 9 17.64 -13.87 8.40
C LEU A 9 17.99 -12.42 8.04
N LYS A 10 19.26 -12.00 8.09
CA LYS A 10 19.70 -10.68 7.60
C LYS A 10 19.62 -10.57 6.08
N ARG A 11 19.81 -11.68 5.36
CA ARG A 11 19.76 -11.73 3.88
C ARG A 11 18.32 -11.60 3.34
N VAL A 12 17.32 -11.85 4.17
CA VAL A 12 15.90 -11.77 3.80
C VAL A 12 15.23 -10.63 4.57
N LYS A 13 14.80 -9.57 3.87
CA LYS A 13 14.32 -8.33 4.49
C LYS A 13 12.81 -8.29 4.78
N TYR A 14 12.09 -9.40 4.64
CA TYR A 14 10.64 -9.46 4.87
C TYR A 14 10.27 -9.78 6.33
N ASP A 15 9.27 -9.10 6.88
CA ASP A 15 8.71 -9.43 8.19
C ASP A 15 7.91 -10.74 8.14
N GLY A 16 8.01 -11.54 9.21
CA GLY A 16 7.44 -12.89 9.28
C GLY A 16 8.34 -13.98 8.69
N THR A 17 9.53 -13.62 8.21
CA THR A 17 10.58 -14.59 7.87
C THR A 17 11.12 -15.24 9.12
N PHE A 18 11.21 -16.57 9.13
CA PHE A 18 11.57 -17.33 10.33
C PHE A 18 12.33 -18.62 10.03
N LEU A 19 12.98 -19.15 11.06
CA LEU A 19 13.51 -20.51 11.08
C LEU A 19 13.42 -21.07 12.50
N VAL A 20 13.27 -22.40 12.59
CA VAL A 20 13.34 -23.15 13.85
C VAL A 20 14.73 -23.77 13.94
N ARG A 21 15.36 -23.67 15.12
CA ARG A 21 16.68 -24.24 15.37
C ARG A 21 16.77 -24.89 16.75
N PRO A 22 17.66 -25.86 16.97
CA PRO A 22 18.02 -26.29 18.31
C PRO A 22 18.60 -25.14 19.14
N SER A 23 18.36 -25.17 20.45
CA SER A 23 19.00 -24.29 21.42
C SER A 23 20.45 -24.71 21.64
N GLU A 24 21.34 -23.75 21.83
CA GLU A 24 22.76 -24.01 22.14
C GLU A 24 23.02 -24.27 23.62
N LYS A 25 22.07 -23.88 24.48
CA LYS A 25 22.29 -23.85 25.93
C LYS A 25 21.77 -25.08 26.66
N GLU A 26 20.80 -25.78 26.09
CA GLU A 26 20.12 -26.91 26.74
C GLU A 26 19.68 -27.92 25.68
N ASP A 27 19.89 -29.20 25.97
CA ASP A 27 19.39 -30.32 25.19
C ASP A 27 17.85 -30.34 25.19
N ASN A 28 17.24 -30.75 24.08
CA ASN A 28 15.79 -30.79 23.88
C ASN A 28 15.05 -29.42 23.99
N CYS A 29 15.78 -28.30 23.94
CA CYS A 29 15.18 -26.98 23.77
C CYS A 29 15.32 -26.51 22.32
N PHE A 30 14.29 -25.86 21.79
CA PHE A 30 14.31 -25.26 20.46
C PHE A 30 14.17 -23.74 20.57
N ALA A 31 14.48 -23.04 19.48
CA ALA A 31 14.24 -21.61 19.36
C ALA A 31 13.69 -21.28 17.98
N ILE A 32 12.69 -20.40 17.94
CA ILE A 32 12.24 -19.76 16.70
C ILE A 32 12.96 -18.42 16.60
N SER A 33 13.79 -18.27 15.56
CA SER A 33 14.36 -16.98 15.17
C SER A 33 13.48 -16.41 14.06
N PHE A 34 13.02 -15.17 14.19
CA PHE A 34 12.14 -14.53 13.20
C PHE A 34 12.39 -13.02 13.09
N ARG A 35 12.00 -12.45 11.95
CA ARG A 35 12.06 -11.01 11.67
C ARG A 35 10.72 -10.34 11.94
N ALA A 36 10.73 -9.28 12.72
CA ALA A 36 9.58 -8.44 13.02
C ALA A 36 10.02 -6.98 13.19
N GLU A 37 9.33 -6.04 12.55
CA GLU A 37 9.60 -4.61 12.61
C GLU A 37 11.05 -4.28 12.23
N ASN A 38 11.56 -4.92 11.18
CA ASN A 38 12.97 -4.82 10.75
C ASN A 38 14.02 -5.24 11.78
N LYS A 39 13.62 -5.91 12.86
CA LYS A 39 14.50 -6.44 13.91
C LYS A 39 14.40 -7.95 13.99
N LEU A 40 15.50 -8.57 14.41
CA LEU A 40 15.53 -10.01 14.66
C LEU A 40 15.10 -10.29 16.12
N LYS A 41 14.22 -11.27 16.27
CA LYS A 41 13.65 -11.72 17.53
C LYS A 41 13.85 -13.23 17.66
N HIS A 42 13.96 -13.70 18.91
CA HIS A 42 14.15 -15.11 19.22
C HIS A 42 13.20 -15.51 20.34
N CYS A 43 12.35 -16.51 20.08
CA CYS A 43 11.48 -17.12 21.09
C CYS A 43 12.00 -18.51 21.44
N ARG A 44 12.02 -18.82 22.73
CA ARG A 44 12.45 -20.13 23.23
C ARG A 44 11.25 -21.08 23.27
N ILE A 45 11.47 -22.31 22.84
CA ILE A 45 10.54 -23.42 22.94
C ILE A 45 11.15 -24.46 23.88
N LYS A 46 10.43 -24.78 24.95
CA LYS A 46 10.80 -25.84 25.88
C LYS A 46 10.06 -27.12 25.52
N GLN A 47 10.72 -28.26 25.59
CA GLN A 47 10.05 -29.54 25.51
C GLN A 47 9.75 -30.03 26.92
N GLU A 48 8.47 -30.06 27.30
CA GLU A 48 8.00 -30.52 28.61
C GLU A 48 7.28 -31.87 28.41
N GLY A 49 8.01 -32.96 28.64
CA GLY A 49 7.53 -34.31 28.35
C GLY A 49 7.28 -34.51 26.84
N ARG A 50 6.02 -34.74 26.47
CA ARG A 50 5.60 -34.93 25.07
C ARG A 50 5.21 -33.63 24.35
N LEU A 51 5.13 -32.50 25.06
CA LEU A 51 4.59 -31.24 24.54
C LEU A 51 5.70 -30.20 24.33
N PHE A 52 5.50 -29.33 23.34
CA PHE A 52 6.33 -28.16 23.05
C PHE A 52 5.66 -26.89 23.57
N VAL A 53 6.35 -26.15 24.43
CA VAL A 53 5.82 -24.99 25.16
C VAL A 53 6.54 -23.72 24.72
N ILE A 54 5.78 -22.68 24.36
CA ILE A 54 6.28 -21.35 24.00
C ILE A 54 5.46 -20.27 24.73
N GLY A 55 6.08 -19.59 25.68
CA GLY A 55 5.35 -18.69 26.59
C GLY A 55 4.36 -19.48 27.45
N THR A 56 3.05 -19.25 27.26
CA THR A 56 1.94 -19.96 27.92
C THR A 56 1.25 -20.99 27.02
N ALA A 57 1.61 -21.06 25.72
CA ALA A 57 0.98 -21.95 24.76
C ALA A 57 1.71 -23.30 24.67
N GLN A 58 0.96 -24.39 24.50
CA GLN A 58 1.45 -25.77 24.46
C GLN A 58 0.97 -26.46 23.17
N PHE A 59 1.83 -27.29 22.58
CA PHE A 59 1.59 -27.96 21.30
C PHE A 59 2.11 -29.39 21.31
N GLU A 60 1.49 -30.29 20.55
CA GLU A 60 1.91 -31.70 20.48
C GLU A 60 3.14 -31.91 19.59
N SER A 61 3.42 -30.97 18.68
CA SER A 61 4.62 -30.99 17.84
C SER A 61 5.09 -29.58 17.46
N LEU A 62 6.38 -29.46 17.08
CA LEU A 62 6.90 -28.22 16.49
C LEU A 62 6.16 -27.82 15.20
N VAL A 63 5.67 -28.80 14.44
CA VAL A 63 4.91 -28.56 13.20
C VAL A 63 3.58 -27.90 13.52
N GLU A 64 2.87 -28.41 14.53
CA GLU A 64 1.61 -27.82 14.99
C GLU A 64 1.81 -26.41 15.54
N LEU A 65 2.86 -26.20 16.33
CA LEU A 65 3.26 -24.88 16.83
C LEU A 65 3.47 -23.89 15.68
N VAL A 66 4.24 -24.28 14.66
CA VAL A 66 4.47 -23.43 13.48
C VAL A 66 3.17 -23.15 12.75
N ASN A 67 2.36 -24.18 12.44
CA ASN A 67 1.07 -24.03 11.77
C ASN A 67 0.11 -23.10 12.52
N TYR A 68 0.14 -23.15 13.86
CA TYR A 68 -0.65 -22.26 14.70
C TYR A 68 -0.20 -20.81 14.52
N TYR A 69 1.10 -20.53 14.60
CA TYR A 69 1.66 -19.17 14.48
C TYR A 69 1.81 -18.66 13.03
N GLU A 70 1.56 -19.51 12.03
CA GLU A 70 1.29 -19.06 10.66
C GLU A 70 -0.09 -18.39 10.54
N LYS A 71 -1.05 -18.86 11.35
CA LYS A 71 -2.43 -18.35 11.37
C LYS A 71 -2.65 -17.30 12.46
N HIS A 72 -1.89 -17.34 13.56
CA HIS A 72 -2.00 -16.46 14.72
C HIS A 72 -0.72 -15.65 14.94
N PRO A 73 -0.77 -14.38 15.38
CA PRO A 73 0.44 -13.59 15.61
C PRO A 73 1.32 -14.20 16.70
N LEU A 74 2.61 -14.37 16.41
CA LEU A 74 3.61 -14.79 17.40
C LEU A 74 4.14 -13.59 18.20
N TYR A 75 4.26 -12.44 17.56
CA TYR A 75 4.73 -11.21 18.19
C TYR A 75 3.98 -10.00 17.62
N ARG A 76 3.27 -9.27 18.49
CA ARG A 76 2.39 -8.15 18.09
C ARG A 76 1.43 -8.56 16.97
N LYS A 77 1.62 -8.05 15.76
CA LYS A 77 0.81 -8.36 14.57
C LYS A 77 1.52 -9.30 13.58
N VAL A 78 2.74 -9.73 13.89
CA VAL A 78 3.58 -10.55 13.01
C VAL A 78 3.30 -12.04 13.20
N LYS A 79 2.93 -12.70 12.11
CA LYS A 79 2.75 -14.15 11.98
C LYS A 79 3.99 -14.76 11.32
N LEU A 80 4.22 -16.05 11.52
CA LEU A 80 5.20 -16.81 10.75
C LEU A 80 4.70 -16.93 9.30
N LYS A 81 5.54 -16.62 8.31
CA LYS A 81 5.12 -16.59 6.89
C LYS A 81 6.11 -17.21 5.95
N TYR A 82 7.40 -16.98 6.17
CA TYR A 82 8.44 -17.38 5.22
C TYR A 82 9.49 -18.24 5.93
N PRO A 83 9.42 -19.57 5.84
CA PRO A 83 10.44 -20.45 6.40
C PRO A 83 11.74 -20.29 5.60
N VAL A 84 12.86 -20.21 6.31
CA VAL A 84 14.20 -20.06 5.71
C VAL A 84 15.03 -21.30 5.98
N ASN A 85 15.60 -21.84 4.90
CA ASN A 85 16.64 -22.85 4.94
C ASN A 85 17.87 -22.38 4.13
N GLU A 86 18.97 -23.12 4.22
CA GLU A 86 20.20 -22.77 3.51
C GLU A 86 20.02 -22.75 1.99
N ASP A 87 19.18 -23.64 1.43
CA ASP A 87 18.97 -23.74 -0.02
C ASP A 87 18.26 -22.51 -0.60
N ILE A 88 17.29 -21.95 0.13
CA ILE A 88 16.60 -20.71 -0.26
C ILE A 88 17.61 -19.55 -0.31
N ILE A 89 18.54 -19.49 0.64
CA ILE A 89 19.54 -18.42 0.70
C ILE A 89 20.62 -18.58 -0.37
N ARG A 90 21.02 -19.81 -0.69
CA ARG A 90 21.96 -20.07 -1.81
C ARG A 90 21.38 -19.59 -3.14
N ARG A 91 20.07 -19.71 -3.34
CA ARG A 91 19.37 -19.18 -4.55
C ARG A 91 19.22 -17.66 -4.57
N ILE A 92 19.26 -17.01 -3.40
CA ILE A 92 19.23 -15.54 -3.29
C ILE A 92 20.64 -14.95 -3.47
N GLY A 93 21.70 -15.76 -3.27
CA GLY A 93 23.10 -15.32 -3.28
C GLY A 93 23.87 -15.45 -4.60
N THR A 94 23.21 -15.64 -5.75
CA THR A 94 23.88 -15.78 -7.06
C THR A 94 23.89 -14.51 -7.92
N ASP A 95 23.57 -13.34 -7.37
CA ASP A 95 23.86 -12.04 -7.98
C ASP A 95 24.77 -11.23 -7.05
N THR A 96 26.04 -11.64 -6.96
CA THR A 96 27.12 -10.75 -6.54
C THR A 96 28.10 -10.64 -7.71
N ASP A 97 28.00 -9.51 -8.41
CA ASP A 97 29.02 -9.01 -9.32
C ASP A 97 30.25 -8.62 -8.46
N ASP A 98 31.32 -9.38 -8.60
CA ASP A 98 32.63 -9.21 -7.96
C ASP A 98 33.59 -8.97 -9.16
N SER A 99 34.28 -7.84 -9.32
CA SER A 99 35.46 -7.35 -8.59
C SER A 99 36.19 -6.34 -9.53
N PRO A 100 37.36 -5.73 -9.22
CA PRO A 100 38.08 -5.57 -7.95
C PRO A 100 38.57 -4.10 -7.72
N LEU A 101 39.08 -3.77 -6.53
CA LEU A 101 40.32 -2.97 -6.38
C LEU A 101 40.84 -3.07 -4.95
N HIS A 102 42.13 -3.35 -4.85
CA HIS A 102 42.88 -3.66 -3.64
C HIS A 102 43.81 -2.49 -3.28
N VAL A 103 44.28 -2.49 -2.02
CA VAL A 103 45.48 -1.81 -1.45
C VAL A 103 45.26 -0.49 -0.66
N GLY A 104 45.28 -0.62 0.68
CA GLY A 104 46.33 -0.04 1.54
C GLY A 104 46.19 1.37 2.15
N GLY A 105 45.60 1.47 3.36
CA GLY A 105 45.85 2.40 4.51
C GLY A 105 46.01 3.94 4.33
N PRO A 106 46.18 4.73 5.41
CA PRO A 106 45.58 4.73 6.75
C PRO A 106 44.69 5.99 7.01
N ALA A 107 43.99 6.01 8.15
CA ALA A 107 43.46 7.19 8.88
C ALA A 107 42.51 8.17 8.17
N GLY A 108 41.27 8.19 8.67
CA GLY A 108 40.53 9.43 8.96
C GLY A 108 40.16 10.35 7.81
N THR A 109 39.00 10.12 7.20
CA THR A 109 38.16 11.22 6.70
C THR A 109 36.69 10.85 6.81
N TYR A 110 35.95 11.77 7.41
CA TYR A 110 34.51 11.76 7.65
C TYR A 110 33.72 11.40 6.37
N MET A 111 32.81 10.42 6.43
CA MET A 111 31.84 10.19 5.35
C MET A 111 30.66 11.13 5.55
N ASP A 112 30.49 12.03 4.59
CA ASP A 112 29.40 13.01 4.52
C ASP A 112 28.03 12.27 4.33
N PRO A 113 26.97 12.62 5.08
CA PRO A 113 25.68 11.93 5.04
C PRO A 113 24.96 11.96 3.68
N ASP A 114 25.42 12.77 2.73
CA ASP A 114 24.81 12.88 1.40
C ASP A 114 25.26 11.81 0.39
N SER A 115 26.17 10.92 0.77
CA SER A 115 26.65 9.84 -0.12
C SER A 115 25.65 8.69 -0.35
N PHE A 116 24.43 8.79 0.19
CA PHE A 116 23.32 7.86 -0.08
C PHE A 116 22.15 8.47 -0.86
N SER A 117 22.33 9.64 -1.47
CA SER A 117 21.33 10.22 -2.37
C SER A 117 21.48 9.70 -3.81
N GLY A 118 21.09 8.44 -4.03
CA GLY A 118 20.94 7.87 -5.38
C GLY A 118 20.08 6.61 -5.33
N ALA A 119 18.90 6.53 -5.95
CA ALA A 119 18.56 7.06 -7.26
C ALA A 119 17.05 7.37 -7.39
N PHE A 120 16.67 8.64 -7.32
CA PHE A 120 15.48 9.14 -8.01
C PHE A 120 15.90 9.44 -9.45
N ARG A 121 15.60 8.53 -10.37
CA ARG A 121 15.84 8.76 -11.81
C ARG A 121 14.59 9.38 -12.42
N ALA A 122 14.69 10.65 -12.82
CA ALA A 122 13.55 11.39 -13.36
C ALA A 122 13.13 10.90 -14.76
N THR A 123 11.88 11.15 -15.12
CA THR A 123 11.39 11.02 -16.51
C THR A 123 11.03 12.41 -17.01
N VAL A 124 11.28 12.70 -18.29
CA VAL A 124 11.05 14.04 -18.87
C VAL A 124 10.35 13.91 -20.22
N LYS A 125 9.60 14.93 -20.62
CA LYS A 125 8.91 15.01 -21.90
C LYS A 125 9.51 16.14 -22.74
N ALA A 126 9.87 15.85 -23.98
CA ALA A 126 10.40 16.84 -24.90
C ALA A 126 9.35 17.91 -25.27
N LEU A 127 9.70 19.18 -25.15
CA LEU A 127 8.86 20.31 -25.56
C LEU A 127 9.07 20.70 -27.03
N TYR A 128 10.23 20.34 -27.58
CA TYR A 128 10.65 20.64 -28.95
C TYR A 128 11.35 19.44 -29.57
N ASP A 129 11.43 19.41 -30.90
CA ASP A 129 12.30 18.48 -31.60
C ASP A 129 13.77 18.83 -31.34
N TYR A 130 14.62 17.83 -31.12
CA TYR A 130 16.06 18.00 -30.95
C TYR A 130 16.80 16.94 -31.76
N ARG A 131 17.79 17.38 -32.52
CA ARG A 131 18.64 16.51 -33.34
C ARG A 131 20.06 16.57 -32.80
N ALA A 132 20.61 15.41 -32.47
CA ALA A 132 21.96 15.23 -31.97
C ALA A 132 22.98 15.89 -32.92
N GLN A 133 23.81 16.78 -32.39
CA GLN A 133 24.93 17.40 -33.06
C GLN A 133 26.24 16.63 -32.82
N ARG A 134 26.30 15.86 -31.73
CA ARG A 134 27.41 14.98 -31.37
C ARG A 134 26.96 13.53 -31.23
N GLU A 135 27.90 12.59 -31.33
CA GLU A 135 27.57 11.16 -31.26
C GLU A 135 27.02 10.72 -29.90
N ASP A 136 27.45 11.41 -28.84
CA ASP A 136 27.05 11.21 -27.45
C ASP A 136 25.72 11.90 -27.09
N GLU A 137 25.03 12.52 -28.05
CA GLU A 137 23.74 13.19 -27.85
C GLU A 137 22.53 12.34 -28.32
N LEU A 138 21.38 12.58 -27.70
CA LEU A 138 20.09 12.00 -28.12
C LEU A 138 19.48 12.81 -29.26
N SER A 139 18.84 12.12 -30.21
CA SER A 139 17.87 12.75 -31.13
C SER A 139 16.47 12.34 -30.73
N PHE A 140 15.56 13.29 -30.58
CA PHE A 140 14.17 13.05 -30.17
C PHE A 140 13.21 14.06 -30.79
N CYS A 141 11.96 13.65 -30.95
CA CYS A 141 10.88 14.51 -31.43
C CYS A 141 10.15 15.18 -30.27
N LYS A 142 9.41 16.26 -30.55
CA LYS A 142 8.51 16.93 -29.62
C LYS A 142 7.52 15.91 -29.06
N HIS A 143 7.32 15.97 -27.74
CA HIS A 143 6.56 15.04 -26.92
C HIS A 143 7.19 13.66 -26.68
N ALA A 144 8.43 13.43 -27.12
CA ALA A 144 9.20 12.23 -26.77
C ALA A 144 9.40 12.09 -25.25
N ILE A 145 9.32 10.87 -24.74
CA ILE A 145 9.50 10.56 -23.32
C ILE A 145 10.92 10.00 -23.11
N ILE A 146 11.75 10.75 -22.38
CA ILE A 146 13.13 10.37 -22.07
C ILE A 146 13.19 9.88 -20.62
N THR A 147 13.70 8.67 -20.41
CA THR A 147 13.67 7.97 -19.12
C THR A 147 15.05 7.85 -18.50
N ASN A 148 15.12 7.49 -17.22
CA ASN A 148 16.38 7.35 -16.47
C ASN A 148 17.25 8.62 -16.51
N VAL A 149 16.62 9.78 -16.33
CA VAL A 149 17.30 11.07 -16.46
C VAL A 149 18.17 11.36 -15.25
N VAL A 150 19.45 11.60 -15.52
CA VAL A 150 20.43 12.09 -14.55
C VAL A 150 20.58 13.58 -14.78
N ARG A 151 20.11 14.38 -13.82
CA ARG A 151 20.29 15.84 -13.82
C ARG A 151 21.72 16.16 -13.44
N LEU A 152 22.37 16.97 -14.25
CA LEU A 152 23.73 17.45 -14.02
C LEU A 152 23.68 18.98 -14.04
N GLU A 153 24.50 19.62 -13.21
CA GLU A 153 24.67 21.06 -13.23
C GLU A 153 25.37 21.46 -14.54
N GLY A 154 24.83 22.46 -15.24
CA GLY A 154 25.35 22.90 -16.56
C GLY A 154 24.37 22.80 -17.73
N GLY A 155 23.08 22.57 -17.48
CA GLY A 155 22.03 22.67 -18.50
C GLY A 155 21.95 21.50 -19.50
N TRP A 156 22.76 20.47 -19.30
CA TRP A 156 22.73 19.23 -20.08
C TRP A 156 22.47 18.04 -19.18
N TRP A 157 21.52 17.20 -19.56
CA TRP A 157 21.11 16.02 -18.81
C TRP A 157 21.42 14.75 -19.61
N ARG A 158 21.50 13.60 -18.94
CA ARG A 158 21.68 12.29 -19.59
C ARG A 158 20.46 11.43 -19.40
N GLY A 159 20.06 10.69 -20.44
CA GLY A 159 18.87 9.84 -20.38
C GLY A 159 18.82 8.79 -21.47
N ASN A 160 17.73 8.03 -21.50
CA ASN A 160 17.53 6.92 -22.43
C ASN A 160 16.36 7.23 -23.37
N TYR A 161 16.61 7.13 -24.68
CA TYR A 161 15.59 7.30 -25.72
C TYR A 161 16.04 6.64 -27.04
N GLY A 162 15.10 6.07 -27.79
CA GLY A 162 15.37 5.52 -29.14
C GLY A 162 16.45 4.43 -29.21
N GLY A 163 16.54 3.58 -28.18
CA GLY A 163 17.56 2.51 -28.09
C GLY A 163 18.94 2.97 -27.57
N LYS A 164 19.19 4.29 -27.49
CA LYS A 164 20.41 4.86 -26.90
C LYS A 164 20.24 5.05 -25.39
N ARG A 165 21.26 4.72 -24.60
CA ARG A 165 21.25 4.80 -23.12
C ARG A 165 22.27 5.84 -22.63
N GLN A 166 21.88 6.65 -21.64
CA GLN A 166 22.73 7.65 -20.97
C GLN A 166 23.43 8.64 -21.94
N HIS A 167 22.74 9.02 -23.02
CA HIS A 167 23.21 10.05 -23.95
C HIS A 167 22.71 11.44 -23.53
N TRP A 168 23.44 12.47 -23.97
CA TRP A 168 23.23 13.86 -23.59
C TRP A 168 22.06 14.51 -24.32
N PHE A 169 21.37 15.40 -23.63
CA PHE A 169 20.38 16.28 -24.22
C PHE A 169 20.25 17.59 -23.42
N PRO A 170 19.82 18.68 -24.08
CA PRO A 170 19.68 19.98 -23.41
C PRO A 170 18.45 19.99 -22.49
N ALA A 171 18.66 20.40 -21.23
CA ALA A 171 17.64 20.42 -20.19
C ALA A 171 16.47 21.38 -20.50
N ASN A 172 16.73 22.47 -21.22
CA ASN A 172 15.72 23.46 -21.62
C ASN A 172 14.80 22.99 -22.76
N PHE A 173 15.09 21.84 -23.39
CA PHE A 173 14.25 21.26 -24.44
C PHE A 173 13.22 20.27 -23.89
N VAL A 174 13.24 20.05 -22.57
CA VAL A 174 12.39 19.07 -21.91
C VAL A 174 11.68 19.71 -20.73
N GLU A 175 10.48 19.24 -20.49
CA GLU A 175 9.74 19.48 -19.25
C GLU A 175 9.93 18.24 -18.39
N VAL A 176 10.28 18.43 -17.12
CA VAL A 176 10.30 17.32 -16.18
C VAL A 176 8.86 16.82 -16.07
N LEU A 177 8.64 15.56 -16.44
CA LEU A 177 7.45 14.88 -15.97
C LEU A 177 7.75 14.62 -14.51
N GLU A 178 7.27 15.52 -13.66
CA GLU A 178 7.02 15.14 -12.30
C GLU A 178 6.25 13.83 -12.42
N THR A 179 6.90 12.70 -12.09
CA THR A 179 6.19 11.73 -11.29
C THR A 179 5.50 12.60 -10.28
N GLN A 180 4.18 12.56 -10.22
CA GLN A 180 3.52 12.96 -9.01
C GLN A 180 4.31 12.25 -7.93
N ASP A 181 5.25 12.97 -7.32
CA ASP A 181 5.59 12.77 -5.96
C ASP A 181 4.20 12.72 -5.39
N ALA A 182 3.84 11.52 -4.93
CA ALA A 182 2.95 11.47 -3.82
C ALA A 182 3.55 12.49 -2.85
N SER A 183 3.01 13.72 -2.89
CA SER A 183 2.70 14.43 -1.67
C SER A 183 2.28 13.33 -0.72
N ASP A 184 2.99 13.28 0.40
CA ASP A 184 2.79 12.41 1.54
C ASP A 184 1.36 12.58 2.11
N ASP A 185 0.38 12.31 1.25
CA ASP A 185 -1.06 12.51 1.32
C ASP A 185 -1.65 11.23 0.69
N GLY A 186 -1.55 10.13 1.44
CA GLY A 186 -2.48 9.00 1.36
C GLY A 186 -2.50 8.13 0.09
N SER A 187 -1.46 8.07 -0.74
CA SER A 187 -1.51 7.30 -2.00
C SER A 187 -1.46 5.77 -1.84
N GLY A 188 -1.17 5.24 -0.65
CA GLY A 188 -1.39 3.83 -0.32
C GLY A 188 -2.87 3.42 -0.25
N ASP A 189 -3.79 4.40 -0.16
CA ASP A 189 -5.23 4.18 0.06
C ASP A 189 -6.10 4.22 -1.20
N ALA A 190 -5.55 4.62 -2.36
CA ALA A 190 -6.26 4.61 -3.65
C ALA A 190 -6.23 3.26 -4.35
N MET A 191 -5.45 2.32 -3.80
CA MET A 191 -5.19 1.03 -4.40
C MET A 191 -6.24 -0.01 -3.96
N PRO A 192 -6.86 -0.76 -4.88
CA PRO A 192 -8.02 -1.63 -4.59
C PRO A 192 -7.74 -2.73 -3.56
N LEU A 193 -6.46 -3.09 -3.36
CA LEU A 193 -6.04 -4.11 -2.39
C LEU A 193 -5.41 -3.52 -1.12
N GLY A 194 -5.28 -2.18 -1.00
CA GLY A 194 -4.74 -1.53 0.17
C GLY A 194 -3.36 -2.01 0.59
N THR A 195 -3.19 -2.26 1.90
CA THR A 195 -1.94 -2.78 2.49
C THR A 195 -1.57 -4.20 2.03
N LEU A 196 -2.49 -4.93 1.37
CA LEU A 196 -2.20 -6.25 0.80
C LEU A 196 -1.59 -6.14 -0.61
N GLN A 197 -1.56 -4.95 -1.19
CA GLN A 197 -0.94 -4.72 -2.48
C GLN A 197 0.58 -4.87 -2.39
N LYS A 198 1.12 -5.80 -3.17
CA LYS A 198 2.57 -6.05 -3.27
C LYS A 198 3.18 -5.46 -4.54
N GLY A 199 2.36 -5.00 -5.48
CA GLY A 199 2.78 -4.43 -6.75
C GLY A 199 1.57 -4.06 -7.60
N SER A 200 1.82 -3.36 -8.70
CA SER A 200 0.83 -2.96 -9.70
C SER A 200 1.41 -3.11 -11.09
N ILE A 201 0.57 -3.48 -12.07
CA ILE A 201 0.95 -3.62 -13.47
C ILE A 201 0.03 -2.68 -14.24
N ASP A 202 0.61 -1.82 -15.08
CA ASP A 202 -0.18 -1.07 -16.05
C ASP A 202 -0.59 -2.00 -17.18
N ILE A 203 -1.89 -2.26 -17.28
CA ILE A 203 -2.48 -3.19 -18.25
C ILE A 203 -2.49 -2.57 -19.66
N ALA A 204 -2.41 -1.24 -19.79
CA ALA A 204 -2.41 -0.58 -21.09
C ALA A 204 -1.21 -1.03 -21.94
N GLY A 205 -1.49 -1.64 -23.09
CA GLY A 205 -0.45 -2.15 -23.99
C GLY A 205 0.28 -3.41 -23.51
N CYS A 206 -0.20 -4.08 -22.44
CA CYS A 206 0.31 -5.39 -22.05
C CYS A 206 0.01 -6.46 -23.10
N THR A 207 0.93 -7.40 -23.29
CA THR A 207 0.69 -8.65 -24.02
C THR A 207 0.63 -9.83 -23.05
N VAL A 208 -0.19 -10.82 -23.39
CA VAL A 208 -0.41 -12.00 -22.56
C VAL A 208 -0.24 -13.27 -23.39
N ASP A 209 0.72 -14.12 -22.99
CA ASP A 209 1.05 -15.39 -23.65
C ASP A 209 0.67 -16.57 -22.75
N ILE A 210 0.10 -17.65 -23.30
CA ILE A 210 -0.09 -18.90 -22.57
C ILE A 210 1.19 -19.73 -22.71
N LEU A 211 1.76 -20.19 -21.59
CA LEU A 211 2.94 -21.04 -21.59
C LEU A 211 2.55 -22.50 -21.66
N GLN A 212 3.25 -23.28 -22.49
CA GLN A 212 3.04 -24.72 -22.60
C GLN A 212 3.53 -25.41 -21.32
N SER A 213 2.74 -26.34 -20.79
CA SER A 213 3.07 -27.06 -19.57
C SER A 213 4.36 -27.86 -19.73
N TRP A 214 5.28 -27.72 -18.77
CA TRP A 214 6.45 -28.58 -18.68
C TRP A 214 6.09 -29.81 -17.85
N PRO A 215 6.21 -31.04 -18.40
CA PRO A 215 5.88 -32.25 -17.65
C PRO A 215 6.72 -32.32 -16.37
N GLY A 216 6.07 -32.39 -15.20
CA GLY A 216 6.73 -32.71 -13.92
C GLY A 216 6.87 -31.58 -12.88
N ARG A 217 6.34 -30.36 -13.09
CA ARG A 217 6.44 -29.27 -12.08
C ARG A 217 5.14 -28.84 -11.39
N GLY A 218 4.04 -29.56 -11.57
CA GLY A 218 2.78 -29.31 -10.83
C GLY A 218 2.12 -27.94 -11.11
N ARG A 219 2.52 -27.26 -12.18
CA ARG A 219 1.93 -25.99 -12.63
C ARG A 219 1.60 -26.12 -14.12
N GLU A 220 0.42 -26.66 -14.40
CA GLU A 220 0.00 -27.00 -15.77
C GLU A 220 -0.63 -25.81 -16.50
N TRP A 221 -1.24 -24.88 -15.77
CA TRP A 221 -2.00 -23.75 -16.33
C TRP A 221 -1.27 -22.46 -16.03
N VAL A 222 -0.32 -22.07 -16.88
CA VAL A 222 0.53 -20.88 -16.66
C VAL A 222 0.40 -19.93 -17.84
N PHE A 223 0.25 -18.64 -17.54
CA PHE A 223 0.29 -17.57 -18.52
C PHE A 223 1.28 -16.49 -18.10
N ARG A 224 1.81 -15.76 -19.08
CA ARG A 224 2.83 -14.74 -18.92
C ARG A 224 2.29 -13.39 -19.36
N ILE A 225 2.43 -12.39 -18.49
CA ILE A 225 2.13 -10.99 -18.80
C ILE A 225 3.44 -10.27 -19.08
N VAL A 226 3.51 -9.60 -20.24
CA VAL A 226 4.61 -8.73 -20.63
C VAL A 226 4.08 -7.31 -20.69
N SER A 227 4.59 -6.45 -19.83
CA SER A 227 4.23 -5.02 -19.81
C SER A 227 5.34 -4.19 -20.47
N PRO A 228 5.01 -3.19 -21.31
CA PRO A 228 5.99 -2.28 -21.90
C PRO A 228 6.81 -1.51 -20.86
N THR A 229 6.25 -1.32 -19.65
CA THR A 229 6.85 -0.54 -18.56
C THR A 229 7.64 -1.41 -17.58
N GLN A 230 7.55 -2.75 -17.67
CA GLN A 230 8.18 -3.67 -16.73
C GLN A 230 9.34 -4.44 -17.38
N LEU A 231 10.51 -4.41 -16.73
CA LEU A 231 11.75 -5.03 -17.22
C LEU A 231 11.70 -6.57 -17.30
N MET A 232 10.85 -7.21 -16.49
CA MET A 232 10.75 -8.67 -16.41
C MET A 232 9.29 -9.12 -16.57
N PRO A 233 9.01 -10.07 -17.50
CA PRO A 233 7.71 -10.70 -17.63
C PRO A 233 7.28 -11.39 -16.33
N ILE A 234 5.98 -11.34 -16.03
CA ILE A 234 5.41 -12.04 -14.86
C ILE A 234 4.72 -13.31 -15.34
N GLU A 235 5.05 -14.44 -14.73
CA GLU A 235 4.39 -15.71 -14.95
C GLU A 235 3.40 -16.00 -13.81
N ILE A 236 2.16 -16.29 -14.18
CA ILE A 236 1.05 -16.52 -13.25
C ILE A 236 0.48 -17.90 -13.53
N ALA A 237 0.36 -18.72 -12.47
CA ALA A 237 -0.29 -20.01 -12.53
C ALA A 237 -1.74 -19.90 -12.06
N ALA A 238 -2.66 -20.50 -12.81
CA ALA A 238 -4.07 -20.63 -12.46
C ALA A 238 -4.36 -22.06 -11.93
N PRO A 239 -5.40 -22.25 -11.12
CA PRO A 239 -5.78 -23.56 -10.59
C PRO A 239 -6.43 -24.46 -11.64
N SER A 240 -7.00 -23.90 -12.72
CA SER A 240 -7.63 -24.65 -13.81
C SER A 240 -7.37 -24.00 -15.17
N ARG A 241 -7.55 -24.79 -16.23
CA ARG A 241 -7.50 -24.30 -17.62
C ARG A 241 -8.54 -23.20 -17.88
N GLU A 242 -9.74 -23.37 -17.34
CA GLU A 242 -10.87 -22.46 -17.51
C GLU A 242 -10.57 -21.10 -16.86
N GLU A 243 -10.05 -21.09 -15.63
CA GLU A 243 -9.64 -19.85 -14.96
C GLU A 243 -8.50 -19.16 -15.71
N MET A 244 -7.49 -19.91 -16.18
CA MET A 244 -6.42 -19.34 -16.99
C MET A 244 -6.98 -18.65 -18.25
N GLN A 245 -7.90 -19.31 -18.95
CA GLN A 245 -8.51 -18.77 -20.16
C GLN A 245 -9.34 -17.51 -19.88
N ASP A 246 -10.12 -17.50 -18.79
CA ASP A 246 -10.89 -16.34 -18.34
C ASP A 246 -9.99 -15.15 -17.98
N TRP A 247 -8.93 -15.38 -17.20
CA TRP A 247 -7.94 -14.36 -16.86
C TRP A 247 -7.25 -13.78 -18.09
N VAL A 248 -6.77 -14.65 -19.00
CA VAL A 248 -6.08 -14.22 -20.23
C VAL A 248 -7.02 -13.39 -21.11
N LEU A 249 -8.27 -13.82 -21.27
CA LEU A 249 -9.27 -13.10 -22.06
C LEU A 249 -9.52 -11.70 -21.48
N LYS A 250 -9.85 -11.62 -20.18
CA LYS A 250 -10.14 -10.36 -19.49
C LYS A 250 -8.97 -9.38 -19.53
N ILE A 251 -7.74 -9.87 -19.31
CA ILE A 251 -6.56 -9.01 -19.36
C ILE A 251 -6.34 -8.46 -20.78
N ARG A 252 -6.50 -9.29 -21.82
CA ARG A 252 -6.36 -8.85 -23.22
C ARG A 252 -7.43 -7.83 -23.62
N GLU A 253 -8.69 -8.09 -23.28
CA GLU A 253 -9.79 -7.16 -23.53
C GLU A 253 -9.57 -5.83 -22.80
N THR A 254 -9.14 -5.88 -21.54
CA THR A 254 -8.84 -4.68 -20.75
C THR A 254 -7.64 -3.92 -21.33
N ALA A 255 -6.60 -4.61 -21.78
CA ALA A 255 -5.42 -4.00 -22.41
C ALA A 255 -5.76 -3.28 -23.72
N GLN A 256 -6.73 -3.80 -24.48
CA GLN A 256 -7.20 -3.21 -25.74
C GLN A 256 -8.21 -2.07 -25.53
N SER A 257 -9.07 -2.18 -24.51
CA SER A 257 -10.19 -1.25 -24.25
C SER A 257 -9.92 -0.21 -23.15
N ALA A 258 -8.71 -0.17 -22.58
CA ALA A 258 -8.38 0.73 -21.47
C ALA A 258 -8.71 2.21 -21.74
N ASN A 259 -8.54 2.69 -22.98
CA ASN A 259 -8.91 4.05 -23.38
C ASN A 259 -10.42 4.23 -23.61
N ASP A 260 -11.09 3.22 -24.16
CA ASP A 260 -12.54 3.25 -24.45
C ASP A 260 -13.37 3.20 -23.15
N MET A 261 -12.94 2.45 -22.14
CA MET A 261 -13.60 2.36 -20.84
C MET A 261 -13.63 3.71 -20.09
N ILE A 262 -12.57 4.51 -20.19
CA ILE A 262 -12.51 5.86 -19.60
C ILE A 262 -13.55 6.77 -20.27
N GLN A 263 -13.73 6.62 -21.58
CA GLN A 263 -14.70 7.40 -22.35
C GLN A 263 -16.14 6.96 -22.06
N GLN A 264 -16.41 5.65 -22.01
CA GLN A 264 -17.71 5.10 -21.60
C GLN A 264 -18.09 5.51 -20.18
N ARG A 265 -17.14 5.56 -19.24
CA ARG A 265 -17.40 6.04 -17.87
C ARG A 265 -17.86 7.49 -17.86
N ARG A 266 -17.23 8.35 -18.67
CA ARG A 266 -17.62 9.76 -18.83
C ARG A 266 -18.99 9.92 -19.50
N GLU A 267 -19.32 9.05 -20.44
CA GLU A 267 -20.64 9.04 -21.10
C GLU A 267 -21.75 8.53 -20.17
N MET A 268 -21.47 7.51 -19.37
CA MET A 268 -22.37 7.00 -18.32
C MET A 268 -22.62 8.04 -17.22
N GLU A 269 -21.59 8.77 -16.79
CA GLU A 269 -21.75 9.90 -15.85
C GLU A 269 -22.62 11.03 -16.42
N ARG A 270 -22.61 11.23 -17.75
CA ARG A 270 -23.50 12.19 -18.43
C ARG A 270 -24.94 11.68 -18.50
N SER A 271 -25.17 10.37 -18.68
CA SER A 271 -26.51 9.78 -18.71
C SER A 271 -27.16 9.66 -17.32
N LEU A 272 -26.35 9.58 -16.25
CA LEU A 272 -26.81 9.61 -14.85
C LEU A 272 -27.47 10.94 -14.41
N ARG A 273 -27.38 12.00 -15.22
CA ARG A 273 -28.12 13.27 -14.98
C ARG A 273 -29.65 13.14 -15.10
N LEU A 274 -30.19 11.98 -15.50
CA LEU A 274 -31.58 11.85 -15.98
C LEU A 274 -32.65 11.32 -15.01
N ALA A 275 -32.35 10.92 -13.77
CA ALA A 275 -33.42 10.53 -12.84
C ALA A 275 -33.95 11.73 -12.02
N LYS A 276 -34.52 12.73 -12.68
CA LYS A 276 -35.09 13.94 -12.04
C LYS A 276 -36.11 13.57 -10.95
N GLU A 277 -36.88 12.50 -11.15
CA GLU A 277 -37.86 11.99 -10.19
C GLU A 277 -37.21 11.48 -8.89
N LEU A 278 -36.09 10.75 -8.98
CA LEU A 278 -35.34 10.32 -7.79
C LEU A 278 -34.65 11.50 -7.09
N SER A 279 -34.13 12.46 -7.86
CA SER A 279 -33.56 13.70 -7.31
C SER A 279 -34.59 14.51 -6.53
N ASN A 280 -35.83 14.59 -7.03
CA ASN A 280 -36.93 15.30 -6.36
C ASN A 280 -37.32 14.68 -5.00
N LEU A 281 -37.00 13.41 -4.74
CA LEU A 281 -37.22 12.78 -3.43
C LEU A 281 -36.21 13.23 -2.37
N ILE A 282 -35.09 13.83 -2.78
CA ILE A 282 -34.01 14.24 -1.87
C ILE A 282 -34.32 15.64 -1.31
N ILE A 283 -35.11 15.67 -0.25
CA ILE A 283 -35.45 16.91 0.48
C ILE A 283 -34.32 17.30 1.43
N TYR A 284 -33.84 16.34 2.22
CA TYR A 284 -32.68 16.45 3.12
C TYR A 284 -31.57 15.52 2.64
N CYS A 285 -30.37 15.66 3.21
CA CYS A 285 -29.22 14.84 2.85
C CYS A 285 -28.82 14.99 1.37
N ARG A 286 -28.99 16.20 0.80
CA ARG A 286 -28.52 16.53 -0.55
C ARG A 286 -27.01 16.43 -0.60
N SER A 287 -26.51 15.43 -1.32
CA SER A 287 -25.07 15.18 -1.40
C SER A 287 -24.37 16.30 -2.17
N VAL A 288 -23.49 17.03 -1.49
CA VAL A 288 -22.65 18.09 -2.07
C VAL A 288 -21.18 17.83 -1.77
N GLN A 289 -20.29 18.34 -2.62
CA GLN A 289 -18.87 18.36 -2.32
C GLN A 289 -18.62 19.24 -1.09
N PHE A 290 -17.77 18.75 -0.18
CA PHE A 290 -17.39 19.50 1.01
C PHE A 290 -16.58 20.74 0.63
N CYS A 291 -16.96 21.89 1.19
CA CYS A 291 -16.32 23.19 0.97
C CYS A 291 -15.78 23.70 2.31
N PRO A 292 -14.45 23.68 2.53
CA PRO A 292 -13.87 24.09 3.81
C PRO A 292 -13.90 25.61 4.05
N GLU A 293 -14.26 26.40 3.04
CA GLU A 293 -14.37 27.85 3.15
C GLU A 293 -15.76 28.31 3.59
N ARG A 294 -16.78 27.45 3.50
CA ARG A 294 -18.18 27.85 3.74
C ARG A 294 -19.04 26.69 4.20
N ILE A 295 -19.84 26.93 5.24
CA ILE A 295 -20.94 26.06 5.64
C ILE A 295 -22.14 26.31 4.71
N GLY A 296 -22.63 25.26 4.07
CA GLY A 296 -23.76 25.27 3.15
C GLY A 296 -25.12 25.25 3.86
N ASN A 297 -26.14 24.75 3.17
CA ASN A 297 -27.51 24.69 3.67
C ASN A 297 -27.72 23.45 4.57
N PHE A 298 -28.58 23.54 5.59
CA PHE A 298 -28.92 22.41 6.47
C PHE A 298 -29.52 21.19 5.75
N THR A 299 -30.05 21.37 4.54
CA THR A 299 -30.54 20.28 3.68
C THR A 299 -29.41 19.54 2.94
N GLU A 300 -28.20 20.07 2.96
CA GLU A 300 -27.03 19.53 2.27
C GLU A 300 -26.12 18.75 3.23
N MET A 301 -25.45 17.73 2.71
CA MET A 301 -24.50 16.91 3.45
C MET A 301 -23.30 16.53 2.60
N SER A 302 -22.19 16.19 3.25
CA SER A 302 -20.99 15.67 2.58
C SER A 302 -20.62 14.28 3.09
N SER A 303 -20.08 13.44 2.20
CA SER A 303 -19.60 12.11 2.56
C SER A 303 -18.08 12.04 2.45
N PHE A 304 -17.45 11.36 3.40
CA PHE A 304 -16.01 11.24 3.50
C PHE A 304 -15.61 9.77 3.68
N PRO A 305 -14.62 9.27 2.91
CA PRO A 305 -13.91 8.08 3.36
C PRO A 305 -13.14 8.40 4.65
N GLU A 306 -12.96 7.40 5.52
CA GLU A 306 -12.25 7.54 6.81
C GLU A 306 -10.91 8.29 6.69
N THR A 307 -10.18 8.07 5.58
CA THR A 307 -8.84 8.64 5.35
C THR A 307 -8.88 10.13 5.02
N LYS A 308 -9.95 10.62 4.39
CA LYS A 308 -10.08 12.05 4.04
C LYS A 308 -10.60 12.88 5.20
N VAL A 309 -11.37 12.29 6.10
CA VAL A 309 -11.91 13.03 7.26
C VAL A 309 -10.83 13.28 8.32
N GLU A 310 -9.80 12.43 8.42
CA GLU A 310 -8.66 12.62 9.33
C GLU A 310 -8.02 14.00 9.23
N LYS A 311 -7.87 14.53 8.01
CA LYS A 311 -7.39 15.90 7.78
C LYS A 311 -8.23 16.95 8.51
N TRP A 312 -9.56 16.83 8.43
CA TRP A 312 -10.50 17.80 9.01
C TRP A 312 -10.68 17.65 10.51
N MET A 313 -10.33 16.48 11.05
CA MET A 313 -10.29 16.27 12.49
C MET A 313 -9.05 16.90 13.13
N SER A 314 -7.98 17.20 12.38
CA SER A 314 -6.77 17.80 12.96
C SER A 314 -7.05 19.11 13.74
N PRO A 315 -6.23 19.44 14.77
CA PRO A 315 -6.46 20.63 15.60
C PRO A 315 -6.59 21.94 14.82
N GLN A 316 -5.94 22.04 13.65
CA GLN A 316 -6.01 23.22 12.78
C GLN A 316 -7.37 23.42 12.11
N HIS A 317 -8.13 22.33 11.91
CA HIS A 317 -9.37 22.34 11.12
C HIS A 317 -10.61 21.94 11.92
N CYS A 318 -10.42 21.29 13.07
CA CYS A 318 -11.50 20.72 13.87
C CYS A 318 -12.55 21.76 14.30
N SER A 319 -12.11 22.98 14.64
CA SER A 319 -13.02 24.06 15.05
C SER A 319 -14.03 24.44 13.96
N PHE A 320 -13.61 24.52 12.70
CA PHE A 320 -14.52 24.71 11.57
C PHE A 320 -15.42 23.50 11.36
N PHE A 321 -14.86 22.29 11.48
CA PHE A 321 -15.58 21.05 11.25
C PHE A 321 -16.71 20.82 12.29
N LEU A 322 -16.47 21.20 13.55
CA LEU A 322 -17.47 21.23 14.61
C LEU A 322 -18.61 22.21 14.29
N LYS A 323 -18.27 23.43 13.86
CA LYS A 323 -19.27 24.43 13.43
C LYS A 323 -20.10 23.93 12.24
N TYR A 324 -19.46 23.30 11.26
CA TYR A 324 -20.13 22.66 10.14
C TYR A 324 -21.17 21.63 10.62
N HIS A 325 -20.82 20.78 11.59
CA HIS A 325 -21.72 19.75 12.14
C HIS A 325 -22.83 20.26 13.06
N ARG A 326 -22.88 21.56 13.37
CA ARG A 326 -24.05 22.16 14.02
C ARG A 326 -25.19 22.41 13.03
N LEU A 327 -24.88 22.56 11.73
CA LEU A 327 -25.86 22.84 10.69
C LEU A 327 -26.04 21.70 9.68
N GLN A 328 -24.96 21.01 9.32
CA GLN A 328 -24.96 20.00 8.25
C GLN A 328 -24.55 18.62 8.75
N PHE A 329 -24.97 17.59 8.01
CA PHE A 329 -24.56 16.22 8.28
C PHE A 329 -23.27 15.86 7.53
N SER A 330 -22.45 15.03 8.17
CA SER A 330 -21.45 14.24 7.46
C SER A 330 -21.71 12.75 7.57
N ARG A 331 -21.42 12.03 6.48
CA ARG A 331 -21.33 10.58 6.47
C ARG A 331 -19.90 10.14 6.30
N VAL A 332 -19.40 9.35 7.25
CA VAL A 332 -18.06 8.78 7.20
C VAL A 332 -18.19 7.29 6.97
N TYR A 333 -17.36 6.72 6.09
CA TYR A 333 -17.45 5.31 5.74
C TYR A 333 -16.06 4.66 5.59
N PRO A 334 -15.96 3.32 5.77
CA PRO A 334 -14.67 2.65 5.73
C PRO A 334 -14.03 2.76 4.36
N LYS A 335 -12.71 2.87 4.32
CA LYS A 335 -11.98 2.89 3.04
C LYS A 335 -12.13 1.57 2.27
N GLY A 336 -12.17 1.66 0.94
CA GLY A 336 -12.36 0.49 0.07
C GLY A 336 -11.26 -0.56 0.17
N SER A 337 -10.06 -0.17 0.59
CA SER A 337 -8.94 -1.07 0.86
C SER A 337 -9.15 -2.02 2.05
N ARG A 338 -10.17 -1.79 2.89
CA ARG A 338 -10.58 -2.71 3.95
C ARG A 338 -11.38 -3.88 3.38
N ILE A 339 -10.72 -4.66 2.51
CA ILE A 339 -11.31 -5.87 1.93
C ILE A 339 -11.57 -6.95 3.00
N ASP A 340 -10.84 -6.88 4.12
CA ASP A 340 -11.09 -7.66 5.34
C ASP A 340 -12.32 -7.19 6.13
N SER A 341 -13.01 -6.15 5.64
CA SER A 341 -14.18 -5.53 6.26
C SER A 341 -13.94 -5.04 7.70
N SER A 342 -12.68 -4.76 8.06
CA SER A 342 -12.32 -4.12 9.32
C SER A 342 -13.02 -2.75 9.49
N ASN A 343 -13.12 -2.28 10.73
CA ASN A 343 -13.71 -0.98 11.06
C ASN A 343 -12.63 0.00 11.54
N TYR A 344 -12.84 1.29 11.28
CA TYR A 344 -12.10 2.39 11.90
C TYR A 344 -12.70 2.72 13.27
N ASP A 345 -11.98 3.50 14.08
CA ASP A 345 -12.45 3.94 15.39
C ASP A 345 -13.50 5.06 15.24
N PRO A 346 -14.78 4.84 15.65
CA PRO A 346 -15.83 5.84 15.49
C PRO A 346 -15.77 6.97 16.53
N VAL A 347 -15.10 6.77 17.67
CA VAL A 347 -15.17 7.71 18.81
C VAL A 347 -14.61 9.08 18.47
N HIS A 348 -13.47 9.11 17.78
CA HIS A 348 -12.83 10.35 17.34
C HIS A 348 -13.75 11.19 16.43
N LEU A 349 -14.52 10.52 15.58
CA LEU A 349 -15.43 11.17 14.63
C LEU A 349 -16.66 11.74 15.35
N TRP A 350 -17.21 11.01 16.32
CA TRP A 350 -18.29 11.51 17.15
C TRP A 350 -17.85 12.72 17.97
N ASN A 351 -16.66 12.69 18.56
CA ASN A 351 -16.10 13.82 19.29
C ASN A 351 -15.90 15.06 18.41
N CYS A 352 -15.72 14.89 17.10
CA CYS A 352 -15.68 15.98 16.11
C CYS A 352 -17.06 16.35 15.53
N GLY A 353 -18.15 15.76 16.04
CA GLY A 353 -19.52 16.07 15.68
C GLY A 353 -20.09 15.30 14.48
N CYS A 354 -19.35 14.36 13.89
CA CYS A 354 -19.86 13.54 12.78
C CYS A 354 -21.06 12.70 13.24
N GLN A 355 -22.14 12.70 12.44
CA GLN A 355 -23.40 12.06 12.83
C GLN A 355 -23.56 10.67 12.22
N MET A 356 -23.25 10.51 10.92
CA MET A 356 -23.44 9.25 10.20
C MET A 356 -22.10 8.50 10.05
N VAL A 357 -21.62 7.92 11.15
CA VAL A 357 -20.38 7.13 11.18
C VAL A 357 -20.69 5.67 10.81
N ALA A 358 -20.55 5.33 9.54
CA ALA A 358 -20.94 4.02 9.00
C ALA A 358 -19.87 2.95 9.28
N LEU A 359 -20.29 1.84 9.89
CA LEU A 359 -19.45 0.69 10.22
C LEU A 359 -19.97 -0.59 9.57
N ASN A 360 -19.08 -1.53 9.31
CA ASN A 360 -19.38 -2.86 8.81
C ASN A 360 -20.02 -3.71 9.93
N SER A 361 -21.35 -3.89 9.89
CA SER A 361 -22.15 -4.53 10.96
C SER A 361 -21.91 -6.04 11.12
N ARG A 362 -21.42 -6.72 10.07
CA ARG A 362 -21.17 -8.18 10.11
C ARG A 362 -19.91 -8.57 10.88
N HIS A 363 -18.99 -7.64 11.11
CA HIS A 363 -17.76 -7.89 11.87
C HIS A 363 -17.97 -7.40 13.30
N GLN A 364 -18.14 -8.33 14.24
CA GLN A 364 -18.19 -8.04 15.68
C GLN A 364 -16.79 -7.64 16.17
N THR A 365 -16.38 -6.42 15.82
CA THR A 365 -15.16 -5.82 16.35
C THR A 365 -15.47 -5.04 17.62
N ASP A 366 -14.44 -4.74 18.40
CA ASP A 366 -14.56 -3.90 19.60
C ASP A 366 -15.20 -2.54 19.27
N GLN A 367 -14.97 -2.01 18.07
CA GLN A 367 -15.61 -0.78 17.58
C GLN A 367 -17.12 -0.95 17.40
N CYS A 368 -17.56 -2.06 16.80
CA CYS A 368 -18.99 -2.35 16.65
C CYS A 368 -19.67 -2.57 18.02
N ASN A 369 -18.97 -3.22 18.95
CA ASN A 369 -19.46 -3.44 20.31
C ASN A 369 -19.54 -2.12 21.11
N SER A 370 -18.57 -1.22 20.95
CA SER A 370 -18.58 0.11 21.56
C SER A 370 -19.73 0.96 21.02
N THR A 371 -19.96 0.97 19.70
CA THR A 371 -21.13 1.63 19.10
C THR A 371 -22.44 1.04 19.60
N LYS A 372 -22.53 -0.29 19.68
CA LYS A 372 -23.72 -0.96 20.22
C LYS A 372 -23.92 -0.62 21.69
N ALA A 373 -22.88 -0.50 22.50
CA ALA A 373 -22.98 -0.13 23.90
C ALA A 373 -23.53 1.30 24.06
N VAL A 374 -22.99 2.28 23.32
CA VAL A 374 -23.48 3.67 23.33
C VAL A 374 -24.93 3.76 22.86
N LEU A 375 -25.31 2.99 21.82
CA LEU A 375 -26.66 2.99 21.28
C LEU A 375 -27.65 2.09 22.06
N ALA A 376 -27.15 1.15 22.87
CA ALA A 376 -27.99 0.19 23.62
C ALA A 376 -28.80 0.85 24.71
N GLU A 377 -28.29 1.95 25.28
CA GLU A 377 -29.02 2.76 26.25
C GLU A 377 -30.24 3.45 25.63
N TRP A 378 -30.20 3.73 24.32
CA TRP A 378 -31.17 4.63 23.68
C TRP A 378 -32.07 3.98 22.62
N ARG A 379 -31.80 2.74 22.18
CA ARG A 379 -32.64 1.82 21.34
C ARG A 379 -33.37 2.38 20.10
N CYS A 380 -33.28 3.66 19.79
CA CYS A 380 -33.92 4.32 18.65
C CYS A 380 -32.92 4.64 17.52
N GLY A 381 -31.63 4.41 17.75
CA GLY A 381 -30.56 4.71 16.79
C GLY A 381 -30.07 6.16 16.80
N TYR A 382 -30.54 6.98 17.74
CA TYR A 382 -30.15 8.37 17.90
C TYR A 382 -29.77 8.67 19.35
N VAL A 383 -28.70 9.44 19.52
CA VAL A 383 -28.25 9.98 20.82
C VAL A 383 -28.03 11.46 20.63
N LEU A 384 -28.64 12.29 21.48
CA LEU A 384 -28.42 13.73 21.45
C LEU A 384 -26.98 13.99 21.91
N ARG A 385 -26.24 14.83 21.16
CA ARG A 385 -24.92 15.26 21.58
C ARG A 385 -25.03 16.05 22.88
N PRO A 386 -24.11 15.87 23.83
CA PRO A 386 -24.05 16.71 25.03
C PRO A 386 -23.98 18.20 24.71
N ASP A 387 -24.62 19.02 25.55
CA ASP A 387 -24.72 20.47 25.33
C ASP A 387 -23.35 21.16 25.21
N PHE A 388 -22.34 20.70 25.96
CA PHE A 388 -20.99 21.27 25.91
C PHE A 388 -20.34 21.16 24.52
N MET A 389 -20.68 20.13 23.72
CA MET A 389 -20.17 19.98 22.35
C MET A 389 -20.73 21.04 21.38
N HIS A 390 -21.78 21.75 21.78
CA HIS A 390 -22.35 22.85 21.02
C HIS A 390 -21.72 24.21 21.35
N ASP A 391 -20.87 24.29 22.37
CA ASP A 391 -20.15 25.51 22.75
C ASP A 391 -19.01 25.81 21.75
N ASP A 392 -18.80 27.09 21.44
CA ASP A 392 -17.66 27.56 20.64
C ASP A 392 -16.30 27.30 21.31
N GLY A 393 -16.28 27.11 22.63
CA GLY A 393 -15.09 26.76 23.40
C GLY A 393 -14.73 25.27 23.40
N TYR A 394 -15.57 24.38 22.85
CA TYR A 394 -15.31 22.95 22.86
C TYR A 394 -14.18 22.56 21.88
N ASP A 395 -13.19 21.82 22.40
CA ASP A 395 -12.08 21.26 21.62
C ASP A 395 -11.85 19.79 22.04
N PRO A 396 -12.06 18.80 21.14
CA PRO A 396 -11.87 17.39 21.46
C PRO A 396 -10.42 17.02 21.84
N TYR A 397 -9.46 17.92 21.61
CA TYR A 397 -8.05 17.75 22.00
C TYR A 397 -7.70 18.41 23.33
N ASP A 398 -8.58 19.25 23.89
CA ASP A 398 -8.40 19.90 25.18
C ASP A 398 -9.32 19.28 26.24
N ARG A 399 -8.71 18.55 27.18
CA ARG A 399 -9.40 17.89 28.29
C ARG A 399 -10.17 18.84 29.20
N SER A 400 -9.83 20.12 29.23
CA SER A 400 -10.55 21.11 30.04
C SER A 400 -11.94 21.43 29.48
N THR A 401 -12.22 21.02 28.24
CA THR A 401 -13.46 21.28 27.52
C THR A 401 -14.35 20.04 27.34
N LEU A 402 -13.90 18.88 27.84
CA LEU A 402 -14.55 17.56 27.71
C LEU A 402 -15.52 17.22 28.85
#